data_AF-A0A7C8MMA7-F1
#
_entry.id   AF-A0A7C8MMA7-F1
#
_cell.length_a   1.000
_cell.length_b   1.000
_cell.length_c   1.000
_cell.angle_alpha   90.00
_cell.angle_beta   90.00
_cell.angle_gamma   90.00
#
_symmetry.space_group_name_H-M   'P 1'
#
loop_
_entity.id
_entity.type
_entity.pdbx_description
1 polymer ?
#
loop_
_entity_poly.entity_id
_entity_poly.type
_entity_poly.pdbx_seq_one_letter_code
_entity_poly.pdbx_strand_id
1 'polypeptide(L)'
;MIGSLDTEGDWHTLIPILKLIDFDIASVVLSTVRPGVMHSLIAGDLSQVPEPAAMVTIKVDKDSPDKTPPTNGADITPHNYINLDEDIANLVQWCLASNGEDMPSIENLYAALLDLKAKATPGQYANYVGGEDESDSQIRKIAQRLILDAN
;
A
#
# COMPACT_ATOMS: atom_id res chain seq x y z
N MET A 1 12.22 4.77 -22.63
CA MET A 1 10.78 4.47 -22.67
C MET A 1 10.51 3.56 -21.49
N ILE A 2 9.68 3.96 -20.53
CA ILE A 2 9.38 3.14 -19.34
C ILE A 2 8.31 2.14 -19.75
N GLY A 3 8.73 0.89 -19.90
CA GLY A 3 7.92 -0.27 -20.30
C GLY A 3 8.87 -1.43 -20.49
N SER A 4 8.84 -2.40 -19.57
CA SER A 4 9.60 -3.64 -19.74
C SER A 4 8.91 -4.44 -20.83
N LEU A 5 9.64 -4.71 -21.91
CA LEU A 5 9.21 -5.70 -22.89
C LEU A 5 9.21 -7.06 -22.17
N ASP A 6 8.10 -7.78 -22.31
CA ASP A 6 8.11 -9.23 -22.21
C ASP A 6 9.20 -9.76 -23.17
N THR A 7 9.91 -10.81 -22.76
CA THR A 7 10.96 -11.48 -23.55
C THR A 7 10.49 -11.93 -24.94
N GLU A 8 9.19 -12.09 -25.17
CA GLU A 8 8.56 -12.50 -26.42
C GLU A 8 7.93 -11.34 -27.23
N GLY A 9 7.86 -10.13 -26.66
CA GLY A 9 7.53 -8.90 -27.41
C GLY A 9 6.10 -8.78 -27.94
N ASP A 10 5.19 -9.70 -27.61
CA ASP A 10 3.85 -9.76 -28.21
C ASP A 10 2.81 -8.87 -27.49
N TRP A 11 3.11 -8.40 -26.27
CA TRP A 11 2.18 -7.60 -25.47
C TRP A 11 2.82 -6.33 -24.92
N HIS A 12 2.18 -5.19 -25.20
CA HIS A 12 2.46 -3.96 -24.45
C HIS A 12 1.84 -4.06 -23.06
N THR A 13 2.60 -4.54 -22.09
CA THR A 13 2.18 -4.51 -20.69
C THR A 13 2.18 -3.06 -20.22
N LEU A 14 0.98 -2.51 -20.01
CA LEU A 14 0.83 -1.21 -19.37
C LEU A 14 1.30 -1.33 -17.92
N ILE A 15 2.39 -0.65 -17.58
CA ILE A 15 2.84 -0.52 -16.20
C ILE A 15 2.17 0.74 -15.63
N PRO A 16 1.16 0.61 -14.76
CA PRO A 16 0.54 1.78 -14.13
C PRO A 16 1.58 2.50 -13.26
N ILE A 17 1.67 3.83 -13.42
CA ILE A 17 2.55 4.68 -12.61
C ILE A 17 1.67 5.64 -11.81
N LEU A 18 1.70 5.52 -10.49
CA LEU A 18 1.12 6.52 -9.60
C LEU A 18 2.03 7.76 -9.58
N LYS A 19 1.46 8.93 -9.87
CA LYS A 19 2.17 10.22 -9.84
C LYS A 19 1.43 11.17 -8.91
N LEU A 20 2.19 11.87 -8.07
CA LEU A 20 1.67 13.04 -7.36
C LEU A 20 1.44 14.16 -8.38
N ILE A 21 0.22 14.66 -8.43
CA ILE A 21 -0.21 15.78 -9.27
C ILE A 21 -0.81 16.86 -8.38
N ASP A 22 -0.98 18.06 -8.95
CA ASP A 22 -1.60 19.21 -8.29
C ASP A 22 -0.86 19.68 -7.02
N PHE A 23 0.00 20.68 -7.22
CA PHE A 23 0.82 21.27 -6.16
C PHE A 23 0.25 22.59 -5.65
N ASP A 24 -0.97 22.98 -6.04
CA ASP A 24 -1.55 24.29 -5.70
C ASP A 24 -1.86 24.41 -4.20
N ILE A 25 -2.00 23.27 -3.51
CA ILE A 25 -2.19 23.16 -2.06
C ILE A 25 -0.91 22.78 -1.30
N ALA A 26 0.22 22.67 -2.00
CA ALA A 26 1.48 22.31 -1.35
C ALA A 26 1.91 23.41 -0.37
N SER A 27 2.15 23.01 0.87
CA SER A 27 2.68 23.89 1.91
C SER A 27 3.86 23.22 2.60
N VAL A 28 4.77 24.03 3.15
CA VAL A 28 5.88 23.50 3.96
C VAL A 28 5.30 23.08 5.31
N VAL A 29 5.10 21.79 5.49
CA VAL A 29 4.61 21.20 6.74
C VAL A 29 5.75 20.45 7.43
N LEU A 30 5.87 20.60 8.74
CA LEU A 30 6.96 19.99 9.52
C LEU A 30 6.78 18.49 9.78
N SER A 31 5.59 17.93 9.60
CA SER A 31 5.34 16.48 9.65
C SER A 31 3.84 16.21 9.54
N THR A 32 3.44 15.55 8.48
CA THR A 32 2.36 14.54 8.47
C THR A 32 2.24 14.01 7.04
N VAL A 33 2.82 12.84 6.79
CA VAL A 33 2.35 12.02 5.69
C VAL A 33 0.98 11.52 6.13
N ARG A 34 -0.05 11.67 5.28
CA ARG A 34 -1.33 10.95 5.46
C ARG A 34 -1.28 9.73 4.54
N PRO A 35 -0.78 8.58 5.03
CA PRO A 35 -0.91 7.35 4.29
C PRO A 35 -2.38 6.97 4.26
N GLY A 36 -2.86 6.55 3.09
CA GLY A 36 -4.28 6.24 2.90
C GLY A 36 -4.54 5.61 1.54
N VAL A 37 -3.72 5.94 0.54
CA VAL A 37 -3.86 5.39 -0.82
C VAL A 37 -3.79 3.86 -0.83
N MET A 38 -2.79 3.26 -0.18
CA MET A 38 -2.66 1.78 -0.14
C MET A 38 -3.78 1.11 0.65
N HIS A 39 -4.22 1.71 1.77
CA HIS A 39 -5.38 1.21 2.52
C HIS A 39 -6.64 1.21 1.67
N SER A 40 -6.94 2.33 1.01
CA SER A 40 -8.09 2.44 0.10
C SER A 40 -8.03 1.47 -1.08
N LEU A 41 -6.83 1.15 -1.59
CA LEU A 41 -6.67 0.16 -2.65
C LEU A 41 -6.97 -1.27 -2.16
N ILE A 42 -6.55 -1.60 -0.93
CA ILE A 42 -6.80 -2.92 -0.32
C ILE A 42 -8.27 -3.06 0.10
N ALA A 43 -8.80 -2.07 0.82
CA ALA A 43 -10.16 -2.10 1.37
C ALA A 43 -11.25 -1.83 0.31
N GLY A 44 -10.87 -1.25 -0.84
CA GLY A 44 -11.82 -0.70 -1.81
C GLY A 44 -12.63 0.48 -1.26
N ASP A 45 -12.26 1.00 -0.08
CA ASP A 45 -12.93 2.12 0.58
C ASP A 45 -12.23 3.45 0.29
N LEU A 46 -12.96 4.30 -0.41
CA LEU A 46 -12.53 5.63 -0.82
C LEU A 46 -12.81 6.68 0.26
N SER A 47 -13.63 6.35 1.26
CA SER A 47 -14.06 7.30 2.29
C SER A 47 -12.90 7.74 3.19
N GLN A 48 -11.86 6.91 3.30
CA GLN A 48 -10.71 7.09 4.19
C GLN A 48 -11.13 7.49 5.61
N VAL A 49 -12.32 7.06 6.04
CA VAL A 49 -12.78 7.29 7.40
C VAL A 49 -11.89 6.43 8.29
N PRO A 50 -11.07 7.03 9.17
CA PRO A 50 -10.17 6.26 10.01
C PRO A 50 -11.03 5.39 10.94
N GLU A 51 -10.85 4.07 10.87
CA GLU A 51 -11.32 3.18 11.92
C GLU A 51 -10.69 3.64 13.25
N PRO A 52 -11.37 3.43 14.40
CA PRO A 52 -10.78 3.71 15.70
C PRO A 52 -9.44 3.00 15.84
N ALA A 53 -8.42 3.73 16.27
CA ALA A 53 -7.08 3.15 16.37
C ALA A 53 -7.08 1.98 17.34
N ALA A 54 -6.52 0.85 16.92
CA ALA A 54 -6.35 -0.34 17.74
C ALA A 54 -4.88 -0.77 17.78
N MET A 55 -4.48 -1.43 18.85
CA MET A 55 -3.12 -1.96 19.00
C MET A 55 -2.93 -3.15 18.07
N VAL A 56 -1.93 -3.07 17.18
CA VAL A 56 -1.59 -4.16 16.26
C VAL A 56 -0.11 -4.44 16.34
N THR A 57 0.25 -5.72 16.48
CA THR A 57 1.64 -6.16 16.43
C THR A 57 2.05 -6.38 14.98
N ILE A 58 3.04 -5.62 14.51
CA ILE A 58 3.55 -5.65 13.14
C ILE A 58 5.02 -6.10 13.09
N LYS A 59 5.38 -6.77 11.99
CA LYS A 59 6.76 -7.09 11.63
C LYS A 59 7.20 -6.23 10.47
N VAL A 60 8.10 -5.29 10.73
CA VAL A 60 8.61 -4.34 9.71
C VAL A 60 9.80 -4.92 8.94
N ASP A 61 10.63 -5.67 9.65
CA ASP A 61 11.84 -6.32 9.12
C ASP A 61 12.04 -7.61 9.92
N LYS A 62 12.57 -8.64 9.26
CA LYS A 62 12.80 -9.97 9.85
C LYS A 62 13.76 -9.89 11.03
N ASP A 63 14.77 -9.02 10.95
CA ASP A 63 15.82 -8.90 11.94
C ASP A 63 15.50 -7.87 13.05
N SER A 64 14.43 -7.09 12.87
CA SER A 64 13.98 -6.09 13.83
C SER A 64 12.96 -6.68 14.83
N PRO A 65 12.91 -6.21 16.08
CA PRO A 65 11.86 -6.62 17.02
C PRO A 65 10.49 -6.17 16.51
N ASP A 66 9.47 -6.94 16.88
CA ASP A 66 8.08 -6.63 16.57
C ASP A 66 7.69 -5.30 17.19
N LYS A 67 6.87 -4.51 16.48
CA LYS A 67 6.34 -3.23 16.99
C LYS A 67 4.87 -3.37 17.27
N THR A 68 4.35 -2.72 18.31
CA THR A 68 2.92 -2.72 18.62
C THR A 68 2.37 -1.30 18.72
N PRO A 69 2.23 -0.56 17.61
CA PRO A 69 1.64 0.76 17.62
C PRO A 69 0.10 0.70 17.64
N PRO A 70 -0.57 1.74 18.17
CA PRO A 70 -1.96 2.02 17.83
C PRO A 70 -2.04 2.43 16.35
N THR A 71 -2.89 1.79 15.55
CA THR A 71 -3.02 2.05 14.11
C THR A 71 -4.48 2.20 13.69
N ASN A 72 -4.73 3.16 12.79
CA ASN A 72 -6.03 3.36 12.14
C ASN A 72 -6.28 2.37 10.99
N GLY A 73 -5.32 1.49 10.68
CA GLY A 73 -5.44 0.42 9.68
C GLY A 73 -5.59 -0.98 10.29
N ALA A 74 -6.11 -1.08 11.51
CA ALA A 74 -6.21 -2.36 12.22
C ALA A 74 -7.11 -3.39 11.52
N ASP A 75 -7.98 -2.93 10.61
CA ASP A 75 -8.80 -3.76 9.75
C ASP A 75 -7.98 -4.50 8.66
N ILE A 76 -6.84 -3.94 8.25
CA ILE A 76 -5.96 -4.47 7.19
C ILE A 76 -5.18 -5.69 7.69
N THR A 77 -5.86 -6.83 7.76
CA THR A 77 -5.25 -8.09 8.20
C THR A 77 -5.44 -9.18 7.13
N PRO A 78 -4.54 -10.17 7.05
CA PRO A 78 -4.76 -11.34 6.20
C PRO A 78 -6.03 -12.13 6.56
N HIS A 79 -6.60 -11.93 7.75
CA HIS A 79 -7.88 -12.55 8.12
C HIS A 79 -9.08 -11.91 7.41
N ASN A 80 -9.11 -10.58 7.36
CA ASN A 80 -10.19 -9.83 6.71
C ASN A 80 -10.00 -9.77 5.19
N TYR A 81 -8.75 -9.73 4.75
CA TYR A 81 -8.35 -9.73 3.36
C TYR A 81 -7.53 -10.98 3.12
N ILE A 82 -8.23 -12.10 2.89
CA ILE A 82 -7.60 -13.42 2.71
C ILE A 82 -6.52 -13.41 1.63
N ASN A 83 -6.62 -12.45 0.71
CA ASN A 83 -5.71 -12.29 -0.40
C ASN A 83 -4.49 -11.39 -0.17
N LEU A 84 -4.39 -10.79 1.02
CA LEU A 84 -3.39 -9.79 1.32
C LEU A 84 -2.09 -10.43 1.85
N ASP A 85 -0.98 -10.04 1.24
CA ASP A 85 0.36 -10.37 1.73
C ASP A 85 0.61 -9.74 3.10
N GLU A 86 1.12 -10.53 4.04
CA GLU A 86 1.34 -10.10 5.43
C GLU A 86 2.38 -8.99 5.55
N ASP A 87 3.46 -9.01 4.75
CA ASP A 87 4.46 -7.94 4.76
C ASP A 87 3.85 -6.62 4.23
N ILE A 88 2.94 -6.70 3.23
CA ILE A 88 2.18 -5.54 2.74
C ILE A 88 1.21 -5.02 3.81
N ALA A 89 0.48 -5.93 4.48
CA ALA A 89 -0.43 -5.57 5.57
C ALA A 89 0.30 -4.84 6.69
N ASN A 90 1.42 -5.41 7.15
CA ASN A 90 2.26 -4.83 8.19
C ASN A 90 2.78 -3.44 7.81
N LEU A 91 3.21 -3.25 6.55
CA LEU A 91 3.70 -1.95 6.08
C LEU A 91 2.57 -0.90 6.06
N VAL A 92 1.38 -1.25 5.58
CA VAL A 92 0.23 -0.34 5.56
C VAL A 92 -0.20 0.03 6.98
N GLN A 93 -0.28 -0.95 7.87
CA GLN A 93 -0.59 -0.73 9.29
C GLN A 93 0.45 0.17 9.98
N TRP A 94 1.74 -0.01 9.66
CA TRP A 94 2.81 0.85 10.19
C TRP A 94 2.67 2.30 9.72
N CYS A 95 2.37 2.49 8.43
CA CYS A 95 2.14 3.82 7.88
C CYS A 95 0.95 4.49 8.57
N LEU A 96 -0.11 3.74 8.85
CA LEU A 96 -1.33 4.22 9.52
C LEU A 96 -1.25 4.30 11.05
N ALA A 97 -0.05 4.26 11.63
CA ALA A 97 0.12 4.48 13.06
C ALA A 97 -0.48 5.83 13.48
N SER A 98 -1.26 5.84 14.57
CA SER A 98 -2.01 7.03 14.99
C SER A 98 -1.13 8.14 15.54
N ASN A 99 0.10 7.80 15.94
CA ASN A 99 1.07 8.73 16.50
C ASN A 99 2.23 8.95 15.51
N GLY A 100 2.69 10.19 15.39
CA GLY A 100 3.77 10.54 14.47
C GLY A 100 5.13 9.89 14.80
N GLU A 101 5.37 9.54 16.06
CA GLU A 101 6.60 8.86 16.49
C GLU A 101 6.63 7.38 16.05
N ASP A 102 5.46 6.78 15.93
CA ASP A 102 5.31 5.37 15.54
C ASP A 102 5.29 5.20 14.02
N MET A 103 4.97 6.26 13.27
CA MET A 103 5.00 6.25 11.80
C MET A 103 6.43 6.05 11.26
N PRO A 104 6.58 5.38 10.10
CA PRO A 104 7.88 5.26 9.46
C PRO A 104 8.39 6.63 9.00
N SER A 105 9.69 6.86 9.16
CA SER A 105 10.36 7.91 8.38
C SER A 105 10.32 7.56 6.90
N ILE A 106 10.53 8.55 6.02
CA ILE A 106 10.55 8.33 4.58
C ILE A 106 11.66 7.34 4.18
N GLU A 107 12.82 7.41 4.83
CA GLU A 107 13.95 6.52 4.58
C GLU A 107 13.62 5.08 4.96
N ASN A 108 12.98 4.88 6.11
CA ASN A 108 12.56 3.57 6.58
C ASN A 108 11.45 2.97 5.70
N LEU A 109 10.48 3.80 5.30
CA LEU A 109 9.43 3.41 4.35
C LEU A 109 10.03 2.99 3.01
N TYR A 110 11.00 3.76 2.50
CA TYR A 110 11.67 3.45 1.24
C TYR A 110 12.46 2.13 1.31
N ALA A 111 13.18 1.88 2.41
CA ALA A 111 13.89 0.62 2.61
C ALA A 111 12.95 -0.58 2.65
N ALA A 112 11.84 -0.48 3.41
CA ALA A 112 10.83 -1.54 3.48
C ALA A 112 10.18 -1.81 2.11
N LEU A 113 9.90 -0.75 1.33
CA LEU A 113 9.36 -0.89 -0.03
C LEU A 113 10.35 -1.57 -0.99
N LEU A 114 11.66 -1.31 -0.87
CA LEU A 114 12.67 -1.97 -1.69
C LEU A 114 12.75 -3.47 -1.37
N ASP A 115 12.70 -3.85 -0.09
CA ASP A 115 12.69 -5.24 0.34
C ASP A 115 11.43 -5.97 -0.15
N LEU A 116 10.24 -5.38 0.04
CA LEU A 116 8.99 -5.90 -0.50
C LEU A 116 9.05 -6.10 -2.01
N LYS A 117 9.56 -5.11 -2.74
CA LYS A 117 9.71 -5.19 -4.20
C LYS A 117 10.65 -6.33 -4.62
N ALA A 118 11.71 -6.59 -3.85
CA ALA A 118 12.63 -7.68 -4.14
C ALA A 118 11.99 -9.06 -3.94
N LYS A 119 11.06 -9.18 -2.99
CA LYS A 119 10.30 -10.41 -2.73
C LYS A 119 9.19 -10.61 -3.75
N ALA A 120 8.42 -9.56 -4.05
CA ALA A 120 7.25 -9.53 -4.91
C ALA A 120 7.57 -9.96 -6.36
N THR A 121 7.64 -11.27 -6.59
CA THR A 121 7.88 -11.88 -7.90
C THR A 121 6.58 -12.48 -8.45
N PRO A 122 6.39 -12.55 -9.78
CA PRO A 122 5.21 -13.17 -10.37
C PRO A 122 4.97 -14.60 -9.84
N GLY A 123 6.05 -15.36 -9.60
CA GLY A 123 5.95 -16.71 -9.04
C GLY A 123 5.43 -16.79 -7.60
N GLN A 124 5.60 -15.74 -6.80
CA GLN A 124 5.00 -15.67 -5.45
C GLN A 124 3.48 -15.49 -5.50
N TYR A 125 2.96 -14.79 -6.51
CA TYR A 125 1.53 -14.52 -6.66
C TYR A 125 0.83 -15.48 -7.65
N ALA A 126 1.57 -16.29 -8.41
CA ALA A 126 1.04 -17.17 -9.45
C ALA A 126 0.19 -18.36 -8.94
N ASN A 127 0.36 -18.78 -7.68
CA ASN A 127 -0.36 -19.93 -7.09
C ASN A 127 -1.41 -19.51 -6.06
N TYR A 128 -1.83 -18.25 -6.13
CA TYR A 128 -2.65 -17.68 -5.09
C TYR A 128 -4.14 -18.00 -5.30
N VAL A 129 -4.72 -18.72 -4.33
CA VAL A 129 -6.00 -19.44 -4.46
C VAL A 129 -7.22 -18.52 -4.64
N GLY A 130 -7.06 -17.20 -4.45
CA GLY A 130 -8.13 -16.19 -4.62
C GLY A 130 -7.90 -15.18 -5.75
N GLY A 131 -6.99 -15.43 -6.70
CA GLY A 131 -6.67 -14.49 -7.80
C GLY A 131 -7.79 -14.23 -8.81
N GLU A 132 -8.96 -14.86 -8.66
CA GLU A 132 -10.13 -14.63 -9.52
C GLU A 132 -10.79 -13.25 -9.28
N ASP A 133 -10.51 -12.60 -8.15
CA ASP A 133 -11.17 -11.34 -7.73
C ASP A 133 -10.34 -10.07 -7.95
N GLU A 134 -9.13 -10.16 -8.52
CA GLU A 134 -8.25 -9.00 -8.77
C GLU A 134 -8.16 -8.68 -10.27
N SER A 135 -9.16 -7.98 -10.81
CA SER A 135 -9.04 -7.48 -12.18
C SER A 135 -8.35 -6.11 -12.22
N ASP A 136 -7.40 -5.94 -13.16
CA ASP A 136 -6.78 -4.65 -13.50
C ASP A 136 -7.83 -3.54 -13.71
N SER A 137 -9.02 -3.90 -14.20
CA SER A 137 -10.13 -2.98 -14.45
C SER A 137 -10.73 -2.40 -13.17
N GLN A 138 -10.87 -3.20 -12.12
CA GLN A 138 -11.39 -2.77 -10.82
C GLN A 138 -10.36 -1.94 -10.06
N ILE A 139 -9.10 -2.39 -10.06
CA ILE A 139 -7.98 -1.63 -9.46
C ILE A 139 -7.87 -0.25 -10.12
N ARG A 140 -7.92 -0.20 -11.45
CA ARG A 140 -7.91 1.06 -12.20
C ARG A 140 -9.08 1.96 -11.84
N LYS A 141 -10.29 1.41 -11.70
CA LYS A 141 -11.49 2.17 -11.33
C LYS A 141 -11.37 2.77 -9.92
N ILE A 142 -10.89 2.00 -8.94
CA ILE A 142 -10.70 2.47 -7.56
C ILE A 142 -9.62 3.56 -7.53
N ALA A 143 -8.47 3.32 -8.16
CA ALA A 143 -7.38 4.28 -8.23
C ALA A 143 -7.81 5.59 -8.92
N GLN A 144 -8.55 5.51 -10.02
CA GLN A 144 -9.07 6.70 -10.71
C GLN A 144 -10.01 7.52 -9.82
N ARG A 145 -10.90 6.88 -9.06
CA ARG A 145 -11.80 7.60 -8.14
C ARG A 145 -11.04 8.25 -6.99
N LEU A 146 -10.03 7.59 -6.41
CA LEU A 146 -9.15 8.19 -5.40
C LEU A 146 -8.44 9.45 -5.91
N ILE A 147 -8.06 9.45 -7.19
CA ILE A 147 -7.29 10.55 -7.80
C ILE A 147 -8.20 11.68 -8.27
N LEU A 148 -9.39 11.38 -8.79
CA LEU A 148 -10.25 12.35 -9.49
C LEU A 148 -11.40 12.90 -8.62
N ASP A 149 -11.91 12.12 -7.65
CA ASP A 149 -13.06 12.50 -6.80
C ASP A 149 -12.62 13.12 -5.46
N ALA A 150 -11.32 13.34 -5.23
CA ALA A 150 -10.79 13.96 -4.00
C ALA A 150 -10.94 15.50 -3.94
N ASN A 151 -11.76 16.08 -4.83
CA ASN A 151 -12.05 17.52 -4.93
C ASN A 151 -13.43 17.89 -4.39
#